data_AF-A0A382D675-F1
#
_entry.id   AF-A0A382D675-F1
#
_cell.length_a   1.000
_cell.length_b   1.000
_cell.length_c   1.000
_cell.angle_alpha   90.00
_cell.angle_beta   90.00
_cell.angle_gamma   90.00
#
_symmetry.space_group_name_H-M   'P 1'
#
loop_
_entity.id
_entity.type
_entity.pdbx_description
1 polymer ?
#
loop_
_entity_poly.entity_id
_entity_poly.type
_entity_poly.pdbx_seq_one_letter_code
_entity_poly.pdbx_strand_id
1 'polypeptide(L)'
;IPLKQEYQLVPEVFVTLQECQGSSCQTVEVSIDTSVLVPSYNTSSTVPISSSSPSSTIPELGTTEAVPARIESLTCDDQQLTAGRGTICRAEVSGDVDWIGWFSYANSTTPSTWPSESWSRDQAEISLENALVQQLGFGKEGDHEVLLQVCTGADPWAPRSICVEGTVALSVGPETLADKVRGNWGGGCEGEGNEMLTVAPIAPNQLDFIIPLGDVNGGHPTPVSHQYWNPRMDLLAEVRSPTGGNIVSLFNRGTAVAEGSYGGATGQDYEVQYVIEVSCDFFLILDHVLAVPERIRTALGYQRGLTTRIPVLPGEVLGHHPDGHKVDVAIVDIARGEVDGLYDGEVFKFFLRDSFEYFDEPLRSSLEEMSLQALAPRGGTFLYNVDGTAQGSWFQEGTNGYAGNPDSRISSYFGGHMSLVSDNIDSSQLRVAIGDGFEGHETARVWGVTGDPPRFDTVTPATGPVSYELREVLPCDGSSFDDAIGRAKVILCSFGTRGTLLIEMLDDQSIRVEAFLGGSPVSGPAFTENARVYVRLGRPASEIR
;
A
#
# COMPACT_ATOMS: atom_id res chain seq x y z
N ILE A 1 -31.88 2.75 37.12
CA ILE A 1 -32.62 1.53 36.68
C ILE A 1 -34.10 1.78 36.97
N PRO A 2 -35.07 1.64 36.03
CA PRO A 2 -34.97 1.12 34.66
C PRO A 2 -35.60 2.02 33.56
N LEU A 3 -35.23 1.74 32.30
CA LEU A 3 -35.99 2.05 31.10
C LEU A 3 -37.15 1.06 30.94
N LYS A 4 -38.25 1.48 30.30
CA LYS A 4 -39.21 0.62 29.60
C LYS A 4 -39.40 1.23 28.21
N GLN A 5 -38.79 0.62 27.18
CA GLN A 5 -38.98 0.94 25.75
C GLN A 5 -40.48 0.84 25.36
N GLU A 6 -40.96 1.44 24.26
CA GLU A 6 -40.60 1.08 22.87
C GLU A 6 -40.66 2.30 21.92
N TYR A 7 -39.54 2.57 21.23
CA TYR A 7 -39.59 3.04 19.85
C TYR A 7 -39.23 1.83 18.99
N GLN A 8 -40.16 1.35 18.18
CA GLN A 8 -39.89 0.35 17.16
C GLN A 8 -39.27 1.08 15.98
N LEU A 9 -37.99 0.83 15.70
CA LEU A 9 -37.33 1.29 14.49
C LEU A 9 -37.97 0.52 13.32
N VAL A 10 -38.71 1.22 12.46
CA VAL A 10 -39.11 0.67 11.16
C VAL A 10 -37.93 0.92 10.23
N PRO A 11 -37.28 -0.12 9.68
CA PRO A 11 -36.24 0.09 8.70
C PRO A 11 -36.87 0.62 7.41
N GLU A 12 -36.53 1.85 7.04
CA GLU A 12 -37.00 2.52 5.81
C GLU A 12 -35.79 2.84 4.92
N VAL A 13 -35.96 2.65 3.61
CA VAL A 13 -34.98 3.07 2.60
C VAL A 13 -35.58 4.22 1.80
N PHE A 14 -34.82 5.31 1.66
CA PHE A 14 -35.19 6.45 0.82
C PHE A 14 -34.54 6.28 -0.55
N VAL A 15 -35.36 6.28 -1.60
CA VAL A 15 -34.89 6.26 -2.98
C VAL A 15 -35.15 7.62 -3.60
N THR A 16 -34.09 8.25 -4.07
CA THR A 16 -34.13 9.55 -4.72
C THR A 16 -33.76 9.38 -6.19
N LEU A 17 -34.68 9.69 -7.10
CA LEU A 17 -34.43 9.72 -8.53
C LEU A 17 -34.35 11.17 -9.00
N GLN A 18 -33.32 11.51 -9.76
CA GLN A 18 -33.14 12.83 -10.35
C GLN A 18 -33.09 12.73 -11.87
N GLU A 19 -34.00 13.40 -12.55
CA GLU A 19 -33.99 13.54 -14.00
C GLU A 19 -33.60 14.96 -14.37
N CYS A 20 -32.59 15.11 -15.22
CA CYS A 20 -32.08 16.40 -15.68
C CYS A 20 -32.28 16.57 -17.18
N GLN A 21 -32.83 17.72 -17.59
CA GLN A 21 -32.84 18.15 -18.98
C GLN A 21 -32.08 19.48 -19.10
N GLY A 22 -30.86 19.41 -19.63
CA GLY A 22 -29.93 20.54 -19.64
C GLY A 22 -29.51 20.92 -18.21
N SER A 23 -29.66 22.19 -17.83
CA SER A 23 -29.32 22.69 -16.49
C SER A 23 -30.48 22.67 -15.49
N SER A 24 -31.62 22.06 -15.84
CA SER A 24 -32.77 21.94 -14.95
C SER A 24 -32.97 20.47 -14.58
N CYS A 25 -32.96 20.20 -13.28
CA CYS A 25 -33.19 18.86 -12.73
C CYS A 25 -34.45 18.83 -11.87
N GLN A 26 -35.22 17.75 -11.98
CA GLN A 26 -36.31 17.44 -11.08
C GLN A 26 -35.96 16.19 -10.27
N THR A 27 -36.24 16.24 -8.97
CA THR A 27 -35.95 15.16 -8.05
C THR A 27 -37.26 14.63 -7.47
N VAL A 28 -37.43 13.31 -7.49
CA VAL A 28 -38.53 12.60 -6.85
C VAL A 28 -37.95 11.68 -5.78
N GLU A 29 -38.50 11.76 -4.58
CA GLU A 29 -38.12 10.93 -3.44
C GLU A 29 -39.30 10.04 -3.04
N VAL A 30 -39.02 8.76 -2.80
CA VAL A 30 -40.00 7.77 -2.31
C VAL A 30 -39.38 6.97 -1.18
N SER A 31 -40.12 6.78 -0.09
CA SER A 31 -39.74 5.88 1.00
C SER A 31 -40.31 4.48 0.77
N ILE A 32 -39.50 3.45 1.07
CA ILE A 32 -39.87 2.04 1.00
C ILE A 32 -39.74 1.44 2.39
N ASP A 33 -40.84 0.87 2.91
CA ASP A 33 -40.87 0.14 4.18
C ASP A 33 -40.21 -1.24 3.99
N THR A 34 -39.13 -1.50 4.72
CA THR A 34 -38.36 -2.75 4.65
C THR A 34 -38.58 -3.66 5.86
N SER A 35 -39.62 -3.41 6.67
CA SER A 35 -39.96 -4.22 7.85
C SER A 35 -40.17 -5.70 7.55
N VAL A 36 -40.52 -6.07 6.32
CA VAL A 36 -40.66 -7.47 5.87
C VAL A 36 -39.33 -8.22 5.79
N LEU A 37 -38.19 -7.51 5.74
CA LEU A 37 -36.85 -8.10 5.66
C LEU A 37 -36.26 -8.41 7.04
N VAL A 38 -36.97 -8.11 8.13
CA VAL A 38 -36.54 -8.42 9.50
C VAL A 38 -37.08 -9.81 9.89
N PRO A 39 -36.23 -10.83 10.11
CA PRO A 39 -36.70 -12.14 10.53
C PRO A 39 -37.35 -12.07 11.92
N SER A 40 -38.63 -12.43 12.02
CA SER A 40 -39.31 -12.52 13.31
C SER A 40 -38.85 -13.78 14.06
N TYR A 41 -37.98 -13.61 15.06
CA TYR A 41 -37.76 -14.65 16.06
C TYR A 41 -39.00 -14.79 16.92
N ASN A 42 -39.80 -15.85 16.71
CA ASN A 42 -40.85 -16.22 17.64
C ASN A 42 -40.57 -17.59 18.26
N THR A 43 -40.13 -17.52 19.50
CA THR A 43 -39.99 -18.63 20.44
C THR A 43 -41.34 -19.25 20.78
N SER A 44 -41.40 -20.57 20.66
CA SER A 44 -42.16 -21.52 21.49
C SER A 44 -43.62 -21.20 21.81
N SER A 45 -44.51 -21.98 21.20
CA SER A 45 -45.82 -22.28 21.78
C SER A 45 -46.09 -23.78 21.68
N THR A 46 -45.95 -24.43 22.83
CA THR A 46 -46.42 -25.78 23.14
C THR A 46 -47.96 -25.83 23.25
N VAL A 47 -48.48 -27.08 23.18
CA VAL A 47 -49.78 -27.62 23.68
C VAL A 47 -50.79 -27.97 22.57
N PRO A 48 -51.58 -29.07 22.64
CA PRO A 48 -51.35 -30.42 23.16
C PRO A 48 -51.66 -31.54 22.14
N ILE A 49 -51.24 -32.75 22.48
CA ILE A 49 -51.67 -34.00 21.85
C ILE A 49 -53.18 -34.19 22.05
N SER A 50 -53.92 -34.38 20.95
CA SER A 50 -55.23 -35.03 20.98
C SER A 50 -55.33 -36.08 19.89
N SER A 51 -55.64 -37.30 20.33
CA SER A 51 -55.82 -38.50 19.55
C SER A 51 -57.18 -38.52 18.87
N SER A 52 -57.22 -38.65 17.53
CA SER A 52 -58.26 -39.44 16.85
C SER A 52 -57.88 -39.67 15.39
N SER A 53 -57.63 -40.93 15.04
CA SER A 53 -57.68 -41.40 13.65
C SER A 53 -59.13 -41.32 13.17
N PRO A 54 -59.38 -41.07 11.86
CA PRO A 54 -59.54 -42.24 11.00
C PRO A 54 -59.09 -42.07 9.54
N SER A 55 -58.94 -43.24 8.94
CA SER A 55 -59.19 -43.55 7.52
C SER A 55 -58.09 -43.22 6.52
N SER A 56 -57.36 -44.29 6.21
CA SER A 56 -56.64 -44.53 4.98
C SER A 56 -57.42 -44.08 3.74
N THR A 57 -56.91 -43.07 3.05
CA THR A 57 -56.98 -42.98 1.59
C THR A 57 -55.68 -42.33 1.16
N ILE A 58 -54.79 -43.14 0.60
CA ILE A 58 -53.54 -42.71 -0.02
C ILE A 58 -53.95 -42.00 -1.32
N PRO A 59 -53.71 -40.68 -1.48
CA PRO A 59 -53.56 -40.12 -2.81
C PRO A 59 -52.18 -40.57 -3.30
N GLU A 60 -52.18 -41.31 -4.39
CA GLU A 60 -50.99 -41.70 -5.13
C GLU A 60 -50.20 -40.41 -5.46
N LEU A 61 -49.17 -40.16 -4.67
CA LEU A 61 -48.21 -39.09 -4.90
C LEU A 61 -47.47 -39.48 -6.17
N GLY A 62 -47.80 -38.83 -7.29
CA GLY A 62 -47.00 -38.91 -8.49
C GLY A 62 -45.59 -38.50 -8.10
N THR A 63 -44.68 -39.47 -8.03
CA THR A 63 -43.26 -39.22 -7.95
C THR A 63 -42.88 -38.58 -9.28
N THR A 64 -42.86 -37.25 -9.32
CA THR A 64 -41.97 -36.55 -10.24
C THR A 64 -40.58 -37.03 -9.87
N GLU A 65 -40.03 -37.97 -10.63
CA GLU A 65 -38.63 -38.36 -10.50
C GLU A 65 -37.81 -37.06 -10.56
N ALA A 66 -37.02 -36.80 -9.52
CA ALA A 66 -36.15 -35.63 -9.47
C ALA A 66 -35.24 -35.65 -10.69
N VAL A 67 -35.14 -34.52 -11.40
CA VAL A 67 -34.29 -34.38 -12.56
C VAL A 67 -32.85 -34.29 -12.04
N PRO A 68 -31.96 -35.24 -12.36
CA PRO A 68 -30.61 -35.23 -11.82
C PRO A 68 -29.86 -33.95 -12.20
N ALA A 69 -29.13 -33.40 -11.23
CA ALA A 69 -28.33 -32.21 -11.39
C ALA A 69 -27.24 -32.41 -12.45
N ARG A 70 -26.94 -31.35 -13.18
CA ARG A 70 -25.86 -31.29 -14.19
C ARG A 70 -25.08 -30.00 -14.01
N ILE A 71 -23.78 -30.08 -14.27
CA ILE A 71 -22.91 -28.90 -14.38
C ILE A 71 -22.83 -28.58 -15.87
N GLU A 72 -23.40 -27.44 -16.26
CA GLU A 72 -23.42 -26.95 -17.64
C GLU A 72 -22.10 -26.24 -17.97
N SER A 73 -21.57 -25.49 -17.01
CA SER A 73 -20.26 -24.83 -17.13
C SER A 73 -19.60 -24.66 -15.75
N LEU A 74 -18.27 -24.65 -15.75
CA LEU A 74 -17.43 -24.30 -14.61
C LEU A 74 -16.21 -23.55 -15.13
N THR A 75 -16.06 -22.30 -14.73
CA THR A 75 -14.98 -21.42 -15.18
C THR A 75 -14.49 -20.53 -14.05
N CYS A 76 -13.19 -20.24 -14.03
CA CYS A 76 -12.62 -19.19 -13.18
C CYS A 76 -12.17 -18.01 -14.03
N ASP A 77 -12.27 -16.80 -13.48
CA ASP A 77 -11.88 -15.56 -14.17
C ASP A 77 -10.41 -15.61 -14.63
N ASP A 78 -9.53 -16.10 -13.76
CA ASP A 78 -8.11 -16.28 -14.05
C ASP A 78 -7.69 -17.74 -13.83
N GLN A 79 -7.11 -18.36 -14.88
CA GLN A 79 -6.56 -19.72 -14.81
C GLN A 79 -5.04 -19.76 -14.71
N GLN A 80 -4.40 -18.60 -14.83
CA GLN A 80 -2.97 -18.39 -14.54
C GLN A 80 -2.87 -17.35 -13.44
N LEU A 81 -2.50 -17.81 -12.26
CA LEU A 81 -2.46 -17.02 -11.03
C LEU A 81 -1.04 -17.02 -10.48
N THR A 82 -0.81 -16.19 -9.48
CA THR A 82 0.42 -16.15 -8.68
C THR A 82 0.06 -16.50 -7.24
N ALA A 83 1.01 -17.08 -6.51
CA ALA A 83 0.78 -17.44 -5.11
C ALA A 83 0.39 -16.19 -4.31
N GLY A 84 -0.66 -16.31 -3.48
CA GLY A 84 -1.24 -15.20 -2.74
C GLY A 84 -2.41 -14.49 -3.45
N ARG A 85 -2.61 -14.70 -4.76
CA ARG A 85 -3.76 -14.17 -5.50
C ARG A 85 -4.98 -15.09 -5.40
N GLY A 86 -6.17 -14.50 -5.41
CA GLY A 86 -7.43 -15.22 -5.54
C GLY A 86 -8.02 -15.11 -6.94
N THR A 87 -8.86 -16.07 -7.32
CA THR A 87 -9.74 -15.99 -8.50
C THR A 87 -11.18 -16.21 -8.06
N ILE A 88 -12.12 -15.68 -8.82
CA ILE A 88 -13.52 -16.03 -8.68
C ILE A 88 -13.83 -17.14 -9.69
N CYS A 89 -14.44 -18.22 -9.20
CA CYS A 89 -14.94 -19.32 -10.01
C CYS A 89 -16.47 -19.29 -10.00
N ARG A 90 -17.06 -19.54 -11.17
CA ARG A 90 -18.51 -19.53 -11.41
C ARG A 90 -18.91 -20.82 -12.09
N ALA A 91 -20.07 -21.33 -11.70
CA ALA A 91 -20.66 -22.49 -12.33
C ALA A 91 -22.12 -22.26 -12.70
N GLU A 92 -22.53 -22.86 -13.81
CA GLU A 92 -23.93 -22.96 -14.19
C GLU A 92 -24.37 -24.40 -14.03
N VAL A 93 -25.52 -24.60 -13.39
CA VAL A 93 -26.08 -25.92 -13.11
C VAL A 93 -27.53 -25.99 -13.55
N SER A 94 -27.95 -27.19 -13.94
CA SER A 94 -29.35 -27.49 -14.30
C SER A 94 -29.84 -28.71 -13.52
N GLY A 95 -31.16 -28.93 -13.51
CA GLY A 95 -31.79 -30.01 -12.75
C GLY A 95 -32.05 -29.66 -11.27
N ASP A 96 -32.39 -30.67 -10.47
CA ASP A 96 -32.70 -30.52 -9.06
C ASP A 96 -31.41 -30.55 -8.23
N VAL A 97 -30.97 -29.37 -7.79
CA VAL A 97 -29.76 -29.21 -6.96
C VAL A 97 -30.12 -29.11 -5.47
N ASP A 98 -29.74 -30.12 -4.70
CA ASP A 98 -30.00 -30.20 -3.26
C ASP A 98 -28.73 -29.96 -2.43
N TRP A 99 -27.54 -30.13 -3.02
CA TRP A 99 -26.25 -29.88 -2.37
C TRP A 99 -25.15 -29.47 -3.35
N ILE A 100 -24.25 -28.59 -2.90
CA ILE A 100 -23.02 -28.17 -3.60
C ILE A 100 -21.83 -28.23 -2.65
N GLY A 101 -20.67 -28.64 -3.16
CA GLY A 101 -19.38 -28.51 -2.48
C GLY A 101 -18.28 -28.03 -3.41
N TRP A 102 -17.55 -27.01 -2.97
CA TRP A 102 -16.34 -26.51 -3.61
C TRP A 102 -15.09 -27.12 -2.97
N PHE A 103 -14.16 -27.56 -3.80
CA PHE A 103 -12.90 -28.16 -3.36
C PHE A 103 -11.73 -27.53 -4.13
N SER A 104 -10.60 -27.33 -3.47
CA SER A 104 -9.35 -26.89 -4.10
C SER A 104 -8.18 -27.71 -3.56
N TYR A 105 -7.28 -28.13 -4.44
CA TYR A 105 -6.11 -28.91 -4.05
C TYR A 105 -4.92 -28.69 -4.98
N ALA A 106 -3.73 -28.76 -4.38
CA ALA A 106 -2.45 -28.59 -5.07
C ALA A 106 -1.89 -29.93 -5.58
N ASN A 107 -1.22 -29.91 -6.73
CA ASN A 107 -0.36 -30.99 -7.24
C ASN A 107 -1.02 -32.38 -7.31
N SER A 108 -2.30 -32.47 -7.69
CA SER A 108 -3.00 -33.75 -7.92
C SER A 108 -3.00 -34.73 -6.72
N THR A 109 -2.83 -34.23 -5.49
CA THR A 109 -3.06 -35.09 -4.31
C THR A 109 -4.55 -35.36 -4.14
N THR A 110 -4.90 -36.56 -3.65
CA THR A 110 -6.28 -37.01 -3.40
C THR A 110 -7.17 -35.90 -2.84
N PRO A 111 -8.39 -35.70 -3.38
CA PRO A 111 -9.29 -34.63 -2.95
C PRO A 111 -9.43 -34.61 -1.42
N SER A 112 -9.45 -33.41 -0.82
CA SER A 112 -9.88 -33.30 0.56
C SER A 112 -11.25 -33.96 0.69
N THR A 113 -11.46 -34.78 1.71
CA THR A 113 -12.77 -35.43 1.91
C THR A 113 -13.87 -34.44 2.29
N TRP A 114 -13.50 -33.17 2.54
CA TRP A 114 -14.39 -32.10 2.96
C TRP A 114 -14.22 -30.90 2.02
N PRO A 115 -15.34 -30.30 1.57
CA PRO A 115 -15.29 -29.09 0.77
C PRO A 115 -14.78 -27.91 1.59
N SER A 116 -14.16 -26.94 0.92
CA SER A 116 -13.79 -25.65 1.53
C SER A 116 -15.03 -24.82 1.87
N GLU A 117 -16.05 -24.91 1.02
CA GLU A 117 -17.36 -24.28 1.20
C GLU A 117 -18.45 -25.22 0.68
N SER A 118 -19.57 -25.29 1.39
CA SER A 118 -20.69 -26.14 0.99
C SER A 118 -22.02 -25.46 1.17
N TRP A 119 -22.96 -25.80 0.30
CA TRP A 119 -24.32 -25.32 0.34
C TRP A 119 -25.28 -26.51 0.32
N SER A 120 -26.34 -26.46 1.13
CA SER A 120 -27.41 -27.44 1.06
C SER A 120 -28.75 -26.72 1.06
N ARG A 121 -29.68 -27.18 0.22
CA ARG A 121 -30.99 -26.53 0.03
C ARG A 121 -31.76 -26.35 1.35
N ASP A 122 -31.65 -27.31 2.26
CA ASP A 122 -32.39 -27.34 3.52
C ASP A 122 -31.74 -26.50 4.65
N GLN A 123 -30.47 -26.11 4.50
CA GLN A 123 -29.71 -25.37 5.53
C GLN A 123 -29.11 -24.06 5.00
N ALA A 124 -29.47 -23.66 3.78
CA ALA A 124 -28.85 -22.53 3.10
C ALA A 124 -29.24 -21.18 3.69
N GLU A 125 -28.23 -20.38 4.03
CA GLU A 125 -28.39 -18.94 4.35
C GLU A 125 -28.30 -18.05 3.10
N ILE A 126 -27.79 -18.60 1.98
CA ILE A 126 -27.61 -17.90 0.70
C ILE A 126 -28.36 -18.61 -0.44
N SER A 127 -28.68 -17.89 -1.52
CA SER A 127 -29.30 -18.50 -2.70
C SER A 127 -28.36 -19.49 -3.39
N LEU A 128 -28.95 -20.42 -4.15
CA LEU A 128 -28.20 -21.33 -5.03
C LEU A 128 -27.30 -20.55 -6.00
N GLU A 129 -27.80 -19.45 -6.58
CA GLU A 129 -27.05 -18.58 -7.50
C GLU A 129 -25.79 -18.02 -6.85
N ASN A 130 -25.87 -17.57 -5.59
CA ASN A 130 -24.71 -17.06 -4.86
C ASN A 130 -23.76 -18.20 -4.47
N ALA A 131 -24.27 -19.38 -4.13
CA ALA A 131 -23.45 -20.55 -3.79
C ALA A 131 -22.66 -21.11 -5.00
N LEU A 132 -23.07 -20.78 -6.22
CA LEU A 132 -22.38 -21.13 -7.46
C LEU A 132 -21.26 -20.15 -7.84
N VAL A 133 -21.01 -19.14 -7.02
CA VAL A 133 -19.90 -18.20 -7.16
C VAL A 133 -18.99 -18.34 -5.94
N GLN A 134 -17.74 -18.72 -6.17
CA GLN A 134 -16.77 -18.92 -5.09
C GLN A 134 -15.49 -18.14 -5.37
N GLN A 135 -15.06 -17.34 -4.40
CA GLN A 135 -13.72 -16.77 -4.37
C GLN A 135 -12.76 -17.79 -3.74
N LEU A 136 -11.68 -18.12 -4.45
CA LEU A 136 -10.68 -19.11 -4.04
C LEU A 136 -9.29 -18.47 -4.05
N GLY A 137 -8.49 -18.74 -3.02
CA GLY A 137 -7.11 -18.26 -2.90
C GLY A 137 -6.11 -19.40 -2.86
N PHE A 138 -4.94 -19.22 -3.46
CA PHE A 138 -3.91 -20.25 -3.57
C PHE A 138 -2.58 -19.78 -2.97
N GLY A 139 -2.15 -20.41 -1.87
CA GLY A 139 -0.92 -20.04 -1.16
C GLY A 139 0.34 -20.80 -1.58
N LYS A 140 0.27 -21.67 -2.59
CA LYS A 140 1.39 -22.51 -3.04
C LYS A 140 1.50 -22.51 -4.56
N GLU A 141 2.72 -22.50 -5.05
CA GLU A 141 3.05 -22.69 -6.47
C GLU A 141 2.68 -24.10 -6.96
N GLY A 142 2.43 -24.21 -8.25
CA GLY A 142 2.17 -25.46 -8.95
C GLY A 142 0.81 -25.49 -9.64
N ASP A 143 0.47 -26.66 -10.16
CA ASP A 143 -0.84 -26.88 -10.76
C ASP A 143 -1.86 -27.17 -9.65
N HIS A 144 -2.99 -26.49 -9.71
CA HIS A 144 -4.13 -26.68 -8.82
C HIS A 144 -5.34 -27.10 -9.62
N GLU A 145 -6.26 -27.78 -8.94
CA GLU A 145 -7.54 -28.14 -9.51
C GLU A 145 -8.64 -27.68 -8.57
N VAL A 146 -9.61 -26.97 -9.13
CA VAL A 146 -10.86 -26.63 -8.45
C VAL A 146 -11.91 -27.61 -8.90
N LEU A 147 -12.51 -28.29 -7.93
CA LEU A 147 -13.58 -29.25 -8.17
C LEU A 147 -14.87 -28.70 -7.59
N LEU A 148 -15.92 -28.72 -8.39
CA LEU A 148 -17.29 -28.50 -7.98
C LEU A 148 -18.02 -29.84 -7.98
N GLN A 149 -18.62 -30.20 -6.86
CA GLN A 149 -19.50 -31.35 -6.76
C GLN A 149 -20.93 -30.86 -6.52
N VAL A 150 -21.89 -31.38 -7.28
CA VAL A 150 -23.31 -31.01 -7.20
C VAL A 150 -24.15 -32.27 -7.08
N CYS A 151 -25.07 -32.32 -6.13
CA CYS A 151 -25.89 -33.49 -5.85
C CYS A 151 -27.39 -33.21 -5.90
N THR A 152 -28.15 -34.20 -6.37
CA THR A 152 -29.61 -34.31 -6.25
C THR A 152 -29.97 -35.30 -5.16
N GLY A 153 -30.98 -34.98 -4.37
CA GLY A 153 -31.52 -35.78 -3.27
C GLY A 153 -31.09 -35.27 -1.90
N ALA A 154 -29.78 -35.18 -1.66
CA ALA A 154 -29.18 -34.72 -0.40
C ALA A 154 -27.65 -34.54 -0.60
N ASP A 155 -26.91 -34.44 0.51
CA ASP A 155 -25.44 -34.42 0.52
C ASP A 155 -24.81 -35.72 -0.05
N PRO A 156 -23.50 -35.71 -0.39
CA PRO A 156 -22.82 -36.84 -1.02
C PRO A 156 -22.78 -38.12 -0.18
N TRP A 157 -22.99 -38.02 1.13
CA TRP A 157 -22.94 -39.15 2.06
C TRP A 157 -24.32 -39.78 2.28
N ALA A 158 -25.38 -39.13 1.83
CA ALA A 158 -26.73 -39.64 1.96
C ALA A 158 -27.02 -40.78 0.97
N PRO A 159 -27.74 -41.83 1.40
CA PRO A 159 -28.09 -42.94 0.51
C PRO A 159 -29.07 -42.48 -0.57
N ARG A 160 -28.76 -42.82 -1.83
CA ARG A 160 -29.51 -42.46 -3.06
C ARG A 160 -29.27 -41.05 -3.60
N SER A 161 -28.33 -40.28 -3.07
CA SER A 161 -27.87 -39.06 -3.72
C SER A 161 -27.23 -39.38 -5.06
N ILE A 162 -27.51 -38.55 -6.08
CA ILE A 162 -26.85 -38.62 -7.39
C ILE A 162 -26.00 -37.38 -7.52
N CYS A 163 -24.68 -37.55 -7.55
CA CYS A 163 -23.72 -36.45 -7.62
C CYS A 163 -22.99 -36.43 -8.96
N VAL A 164 -22.72 -35.23 -9.45
CA VAL A 164 -21.87 -34.95 -10.61
C VAL A 164 -20.73 -34.03 -10.19
N GLU A 165 -19.59 -34.18 -10.86
CA GLU A 165 -18.39 -33.39 -10.59
C GLU A 165 -17.94 -32.68 -11.88
N GLY A 166 -17.45 -31.45 -11.71
CA GLY A 166 -16.82 -30.66 -12.74
C GLY A 166 -15.51 -30.10 -12.19
N THR A 167 -14.49 -30.03 -13.03
CA THR A 167 -13.18 -29.55 -12.60
C THR A 167 -12.61 -28.49 -13.54
N VAL A 168 -11.84 -27.57 -12.98
CA VAL A 168 -11.10 -26.56 -13.71
C VAL A 168 -9.67 -26.53 -13.20
N ALA A 169 -8.72 -26.64 -14.13
CA ALA A 169 -7.30 -26.59 -13.82
C ALA A 169 -6.83 -25.14 -13.74
N LEU A 170 -5.97 -24.86 -12.78
CA LEU A 170 -5.34 -23.55 -12.54
C LEU A 170 -3.84 -23.76 -12.45
N SER A 171 -3.05 -22.82 -12.97
CA SER A 171 -1.60 -22.82 -12.79
C SER A 171 -1.21 -21.64 -11.91
N VAL A 172 -0.54 -21.92 -10.79
CA VAL A 172 -0.12 -20.91 -9.81
C VAL A 172 1.40 -20.75 -9.87
N GLY A 173 1.84 -19.61 -10.39
CA GLY A 173 3.24 -19.19 -10.41
C GLY A 173 3.71 -18.59 -9.07
N PRO A 174 4.99 -18.20 -8.96
CA PRO A 174 5.55 -17.58 -7.76
C PRO A 174 4.84 -16.26 -7.42
N GLU A 175 4.80 -15.94 -6.13
CA GLU A 175 4.29 -14.64 -5.64
C GLU A 175 5.15 -13.50 -6.20
N THR A 176 4.52 -12.55 -6.90
CA THR A 176 5.23 -11.39 -7.46
C THR A 176 5.31 -10.25 -6.44
N LEU A 177 6.15 -9.24 -6.72
CA LEU A 177 6.17 -8.02 -5.90
C LEU A 177 4.79 -7.33 -5.90
N ALA A 178 4.07 -7.35 -7.02
CA ALA A 178 2.72 -6.81 -7.12
C ALA A 178 1.76 -7.52 -6.17
N ASP A 179 1.84 -8.85 -6.07
CA ASP A 179 0.99 -9.63 -5.16
C ASP A 179 1.28 -9.34 -3.69
N LYS A 180 2.55 -9.13 -3.34
CA LYS A 180 2.93 -8.70 -2.00
C LYS A 180 2.37 -7.32 -1.64
N VAL A 181 2.35 -6.36 -2.58
CA VAL A 181 1.72 -5.05 -2.34
C VAL A 181 0.23 -5.22 -2.07
N ARG A 182 -0.48 -5.96 -2.94
CA ARG A 182 -1.91 -6.23 -2.77
C ARG A 182 -2.20 -6.94 -1.44
N GLY A 183 -1.40 -7.94 -1.10
CA GLY A 183 -1.50 -8.68 0.15
C GLY A 183 -1.27 -7.82 1.40
N ASN A 184 -0.32 -6.87 1.35
CA ASN A 184 -0.01 -5.98 2.48
C ASN A 184 -1.15 -5.02 2.84
N TRP A 185 -1.97 -4.63 1.86
CA TRP A 185 -3.01 -3.60 2.05
C TRP A 185 -4.44 -4.11 1.88
N GLY A 186 -4.62 -5.42 1.71
CA GLY A 186 -5.92 -6.09 1.87
C GLY A 186 -6.24 -7.04 0.71
N GLY A 187 -6.64 -8.27 1.04
CA GLY A 187 -7.00 -9.29 0.03
C GLY A 187 -8.39 -9.13 -0.60
N GLY A 188 -9.13 -8.07 -0.26
CA GLY A 188 -10.49 -7.79 -0.72
C GLY A 188 -10.59 -6.60 -1.68
N CYS A 189 -9.50 -6.31 -2.40
CA CYS A 189 -9.47 -5.22 -3.36
C CYS A 189 -10.43 -5.47 -4.54
N GLU A 190 -10.92 -4.38 -5.15
CA GLU A 190 -11.85 -4.44 -6.29
C GLU A 190 -11.36 -3.51 -7.41
N GLY A 191 -11.63 -3.86 -8.66
CA GLY A 191 -11.26 -3.05 -9.83
C GLY A 191 -9.79 -3.22 -10.26
N GLU A 192 -9.46 -2.69 -11.44
CA GLU A 192 -8.15 -2.81 -12.08
C GLU A 192 -7.72 -1.47 -12.69
N GLY A 193 -6.41 -1.32 -12.95
CA GLY A 193 -5.85 -0.15 -13.61
C GLY A 193 -5.70 1.09 -12.72
N ASN A 194 -5.18 2.16 -13.30
CA ASN A 194 -4.99 3.45 -12.65
C ASN A 194 -6.03 4.48 -13.12
N GLU A 195 -6.05 5.64 -12.46
CA GLU A 195 -6.87 6.77 -12.88
C GLU A 195 -6.20 8.12 -12.61
N MET A 196 -6.70 9.15 -13.27
CA MET A 196 -6.29 10.53 -13.02
C MET A 196 -6.96 11.09 -11.77
N LEU A 197 -6.19 11.79 -10.96
CA LEU A 197 -6.65 12.44 -9.74
C LEU A 197 -7.31 13.78 -10.07
N THR A 198 -8.53 13.95 -9.57
CA THR A 198 -9.35 15.13 -9.86
C THR A 198 -9.21 16.22 -8.78
N VAL A 199 -8.64 15.87 -7.63
CA VAL A 199 -8.42 16.79 -6.51
C VAL A 199 -6.98 16.67 -6.01
N ALA A 200 -6.32 17.81 -5.79
CA ALA A 200 -5.01 17.81 -5.15
C ALA A 200 -5.15 17.54 -3.64
N PRO A 201 -4.30 16.69 -3.01
CA PRO A 201 -4.35 16.44 -1.57
C PRO A 201 -4.35 17.72 -0.73
N ILE A 202 -3.56 18.71 -1.13
CA ILE A 202 -3.60 20.08 -0.62
C ILE A 202 -3.79 21.00 -1.82
N ALA A 203 -4.73 21.94 -1.74
CA ALA A 203 -4.99 22.84 -2.86
C ALA A 203 -3.75 23.72 -3.18
N PRO A 204 -3.43 24.01 -4.46
CA PRO A 204 -2.27 24.82 -4.81
C PRO A 204 -2.21 26.18 -4.09
N ASN A 205 -3.35 26.82 -3.85
CA ASN A 205 -3.42 28.10 -3.14
C ASN A 205 -3.19 27.99 -1.61
N GLN A 206 -3.20 26.77 -1.06
CA GLN A 206 -2.89 26.47 0.34
C GLN A 206 -1.45 25.98 0.52
N LEU A 207 -0.76 25.61 -0.56
CA LEU A 207 0.66 25.18 -0.54
C LEU A 207 1.60 26.38 -0.42
N ASP A 208 2.68 26.21 0.35
CA ASP A 208 3.86 27.07 0.25
C ASP A 208 4.82 26.48 -0.78
N PHE A 209 5.18 25.20 -0.66
CA PHE A 209 6.06 24.52 -1.61
C PHE A 209 5.92 23.00 -1.55
N ILE A 210 6.46 22.33 -2.57
CA ILE A 210 6.60 20.88 -2.63
C ILE A 210 8.09 20.54 -2.72
N ILE A 211 8.56 19.66 -1.84
CA ILE A 211 9.88 19.03 -1.99
C ILE A 211 9.69 17.83 -2.91
N PRO A 212 10.42 17.77 -4.04
CA PRO A 212 10.29 16.70 -5.01
C PRO A 212 10.83 15.36 -4.45
N LEU A 213 10.53 14.27 -5.16
CA LEU A 213 11.11 12.96 -4.90
C LEU A 213 12.63 13.02 -4.83
N GLY A 214 13.21 12.12 -4.04
CA GLY A 214 14.66 11.94 -3.96
C GLY A 214 15.37 12.70 -2.85
N ASP A 215 14.63 13.38 -1.98
CA ASP A 215 15.20 14.04 -0.80
C ASP A 215 16.03 13.05 0.03
N VAL A 216 17.13 13.52 0.60
CA VAL A 216 17.91 12.79 1.60
C VAL A 216 18.03 13.66 2.84
N ASN A 217 17.71 13.10 4.00
CA ASN A 217 17.62 13.85 5.25
C ASN A 217 17.96 12.98 6.47
N GLY A 218 17.88 13.57 7.66
CA GLY A 218 18.27 12.90 8.91
C GLY A 218 17.46 11.67 9.30
N GLY A 219 16.25 11.50 8.75
CA GLY A 219 15.43 10.28 8.90
C GLY A 219 15.50 9.33 7.70
N HIS A 220 15.97 9.83 6.56
CA HIS A 220 16.03 9.11 5.29
C HIS A 220 17.38 9.34 4.59
N PRO A 221 18.43 8.57 4.95
CA PRO A 221 19.71 8.63 4.23
C PRO A 221 19.66 7.97 2.84
N THR A 222 18.57 7.28 2.51
CA THR A 222 18.28 6.82 1.14
C THR A 222 17.28 7.77 0.48
N PRO A 223 17.34 7.96 -0.86
CA PRO A 223 16.45 8.88 -1.56
C PRO A 223 14.98 8.57 -1.29
N VAL A 224 14.27 9.60 -0.84
CA VAL A 224 12.88 9.52 -0.41
C VAL A 224 11.96 9.30 -1.61
N SER A 225 11.05 8.33 -1.52
CA SER A 225 10.20 7.89 -2.62
C SER A 225 8.79 8.50 -2.63
N HIS A 226 8.53 9.51 -1.81
CA HIS A 226 7.29 10.31 -1.79
C HIS A 226 7.62 11.80 -1.79
N GLN A 227 6.70 12.64 -2.21
CA GLN A 227 6.88 14.09 -2.18
C GLN A 227 6.45 14.67 -0.83
N TYR A 228 7.08 15.77 -0.40
CA TYR A 228 6.67 16.49 0.79
C TYR A 228 5.89 17.74 0.41
N TRP A 229 4.58 17.71 0.65
CA TRP A 229 3.67 18.81 0.34
C TRP A 229 3.53 19.70 1.56
N ASN A 230 4.15 20.87 1.53
CA ASN A 230 4.24 21.77 2.67
C ASN A 230 3.16 22.87 2.53
N PRO A 231 2.11 22.86 3.37
CA PRO A 231 1.12 23.92 3.38
C PRO A 231 1.71 25.23 3.92
N ARG A 232 1.03 26.33 3.63
CA ARG A 232 1.36 27.62 4.21
C ARG A 232 1.10 27.61 5.71
N MET A 233 2.04 28.18 6.48
CA MET A 233 1.94 28.28 7.94
C MET A 233 0.90 29.30 8.43
N ASP A 234 0.41 30.19 7.55
CA ASP A 234 -0.49 31.30 7.91
C ASP A 234 -1.98 30.98 7.75
N LEU A 235 -2.32 29.73 7.46
CA LEU A 235 -3.70 29.28 7.29
C LEU A 235 -3.91 27.85 7.81
N LEU A 236 -5.16 27.48 7.99
CA LEU A 236 -5.56 26.09 8.22
C LEU A 236 -5.73 25.40 6.87
N ALA A 237 -4.73 24.62 6.46
CA ALA A 237 -4.79 23.88 5.19
C ALA A 237 -5.63 22.63 5.36
N GLU A 238 -6.40 22.27 4.33
CA GLU A 238 -7.16 21.03 4.31
C GLU A 238 -6.37 19.96 3.57
N VAL A 239 -6.38 18.75 4.11
CA VAL A 239 -5.89 17.56 3.42
C VAL A 239 -7.11 16.80 2.91
N ARG A 240 -7.18 16.58 1.61
CA ARG A 240 -8.33 16.01 0.91
C ARG A 240 -8.00 14.70 0.24
N SER A 241 -8.99 13.81 0.12
CA SER A 241 -8.88 12.63 -0.72
C SER A 241 -8.76 13.05 -2.19
N PRO A 242 -7.68 12.68 -2.90
CA PRO A 242 -7.50 13.08 -4.30
C PRO A 242 -8.51 12.45 -5.26
N THR A 243 -9.07 11.32 -4.84
CA THR A 243 -10.05 10.54 -5.59
C THR A 243 -10.99 9.78 -4.64
N GLY A 244 -11.94 9.04 -5.19
CA GLY A 244 -12.79 8.11 -4.47
C GLY A 244 -12.11 6.75 -4.33
N GLY A 245 -12.50 6.01 -3.30
CA GLY A 245 -11.90 4.69 -3.03
C GLY A 245 -12.18 4.26 -1.60
N ASN A 246 -11.32 3.39 -1.08
CA ASN A 246 -11.40 2.93 0.29
C ASN A 246 -10.08 3.16 1.01
N ILE A 247 -10.12 3.75 2.20
CA ILE A 247 -8.99 3.66 3.13
C ILE A 247 -8.90 2.21 3.59
N VAL A 248 -7.80 1.55 3.25
CA VAL A 248 -7.58 0.12 3.54
C VAL A 248 -6.57 -0.12 4.65
N SER A 249 -5.69 0.85 4.90
CA SER A 249 -4.77 0.84 6.02
C SER A 249 -4.70 2.22 6.66
N LEU A 250 -4.72 2.22 7.99
CA LEU A 250 -4.47 3.37 8.84
C LEU A 250 -3.26 3.08 9.73
N PHE A 251 -2.35 4.04 9.85
CA PHE A 251 -1.24 3.94 10.79
C PHE A 251 -1.12 5.23 11.60
N ASN A 252 -1.23 5.14 12.93
CA ASN A 252 -1.04 6.27 13.82
C ASN A 252 0.44 6.40 14.21
N ARG A 253 1.06 7.48 13.78
CA ARG A 253 2.42 7.90 14.15
C ARG A 253 2.46 8.75 15.43
N GLY A 254 1.30 9.27 15.84
CA GLY A 254 1.14 10.18 16.95
C GLY A 254 1.31 9.55 18.33
N THR A 255 1.08 10.35 19.37
CA THR A 255 1.31 9.99 20.77
C THR A 255 0.18 9.20 21.43
N ALA A 256 -0.98 9.07 20.78
CA ALA A 256 -2.09 8.30 21.33
C ALA A 256 -1.86 6.77 21.31
N VAL A 257 -0.83 6.29 20.61
CA VAL A 257 -0.57 4.84 20.48
C VAL A 257 -0.18 4.21 21.81
N ALA A 258 -0.84 3.12 22.20
CA ALA A 258 -0.59 2.42 23.47
C ALA A 258 0.82 1.77 23.54
N GLU A 259 1.40 1.42 22.40
CA GLU A 259 2.72 0.80 22.26
C GLU A 259 3.87 1.83 22.12
N GLY A 260 3.59 3.11 22.36
CA GLY A 260 4.51 4.21 22.12
C GLY A 260 4.43 4.74 20.69
N SER A 261 4.67 6.05 20.53
CA SER A 261 4.70 6.76 19.25
C SER A 261 5.77 6.18 18.32
N TYR A 262 5.45 6.10 17.03
CA TYR A 262 6.33 5.59 15.99
C TYR A 262 6.42 6.58 14.84
N GLY A 263 7.56 7.25 14.71
CA GLY A 263 7.85 8.13 13.57
C GLY A 263 6.96 9.38 13.48
N GLY A 264 6.30 9.79 14.56
CA GLY A 264 5.58 11.07 14.60
C GLY A 264 6.55 12.25 14.60
N ALA A 265 6.24 13.27 13.81
CA ALA A 265 7.05 14.47 13.65
C ALA A 265 6.50 15.68 14.44
N THR A 266 5.21 15.65 14.80
CA THR A 266 4.51 16.82 15.37
C THR A 266 4.23 16.72 16.86
N GLY A 267 4.34 15.50 17.43
CA GLY A 267 3.94 15.22 18.81
C GLY A 267 2.44 15.30 19.06
N GLN A 268 1.62 15.35 18.01
CA GLN A 268 0.16 15.29 18.13
C GLN A 268 -0.30 13.87 18.47
N ASP A 269 -1.46 13.77 19.13
CA ASP A 269 -2.06 12.48 19.51
C ASP A 269 -2.35 11.58 18.30
N TYR A 270 -2.88 12.19 17.24
CA TYR A 270 -3.20 11.52 15.98
C TYR A 270 -2.48 12.24 14.84
N GLU A 271 -1.49 11.54 14.31
CA GLU A 271 -0.73 11.91 13.12
C GLU A 271 -0.75 10.67 12.24
N VAL A 272 -1.56 10.68 11.19
CA VAL A 272 -2.08 9.45 10.59
C VAL A 272 -1.60 9.29 9.16
N GLN A 273 -1.13 8.08 8.85
CA GLN A 273 -0.99 7.59 7.49
C GLN A 273 -2.30 6.97 7.01
N TYR A 274 -2.73 7.36 5.82
CA TYR A 274 -3.77 6.71 5.04
C TYR A 274 -3.15 5.97 3.87
N VAL A 275 -3.53 4.71 3.69
CA VAL A 275 -3.42 4.02 2.40
C VAL A 275 -4.82 3.95 1.81
N ILE A 276 -5.03 4.63 0.68
CA ILE A 276 -6.29 4.68 -0.06
C ILE A 276 -6.15 3.77 -1.27
N GLU A 277 -6.91 2.68 -1.27
CA GLU A 277 -7.11 1.80 -2.41
C GLU A 277 -8.15 2.40 -3.36
N VAL A 278 -7.74 2.62 -4.60
CA VAL A 278 -8.62 3.04 -5.69
C VAL A 278 -9.04 1.83 -6.52
N SER A 279 -8.06 0.96 -6.79
CA SER A 279 -8.23 -0.34 -7.45
C SER A 279 -7.22 -1.34 -6.89
N CYS A 280 -7.29 -2.61 -7.31
CA CYS A 280 -6.25 -3.60 -7.01
C CYS A 280 -4.86 -3.26 -7.57
N ASP A 281 -4.75 -2.24 -8.42
CA ASP A 281 -3.49 -1.85 -9.07
C ASP A 281 -3.05 -0.42 -8.73
N PHE A 282 -3.85 0.34 -7.97
CA PHE A 282 -3.62 1.76 -7.76
C PHE A 282 -3.94 2.19 -6.33
N PHE A 283 -2.90 2.63 -5.61
CA PHE A 283 -2.99 3.06 -4.23
C PHE A 283 -2.36 4.44 -4.03
N LEU A 284 -2.96 5.22 -3.15
CA LEU A 284 -2.40 6.50 -2.69
C LEU A 284 -2.00 6.39 -1.24
N ILE A 285 -0.85 6.95 -0.89
CA ILE A 285 -0.40 7.10 0.49
C ILE A 285 -0.39 8.58 0.83
N LEU A 286 -1.13 8.95 1.87
CA LEU A 286 -1.06 10.26 2.50
C LEU A 286 -0.57 10.07 3.93
N ASP A 287 0.65 10.52 4.22
CA ASP A 287 1.26 10.38 5.55
C ASP A 287 1.31 11.70 6.31
N HIS A 288 1.50 11.60 7.63
CA HIS A 288 1.61 12.71 8.56
C HIS A 288 0.37 13.61 8.58
N VAL A 289 -0.81 13.09 8.26
CA VAL A 289 -2.05 13.87 8.26
C VAL A 289 -2.51 14.15 9.68
N LEU A 290 -2.70 15.44 10.00
CA LEU A 290 -3.10 15.92 11.32
C LEU A 290 -4.59 16.22 11.40
N ALA A 291 -5.07 16.45 12.63
CA ALA A 291 -6.45 16.88 12.92
C ALA A 291 -7.51 16.06 12.16
N VAL A 292 -7.33 14.73 12.18
CA VAL A 292 -8.14 13.79 11.39
C VAL A 292 -9.60 13.72 11.87
N PRO A 293 -10.57 13.42 10.99
CA PRO A 293 -11.98 13.31 11.34
C PRO A 293 -12.26 12.31 12.48
N GLU A 294 -13.29 12.58 13.27
CA GLU A 294 -13.65 11.76 14.44
C GLU A 294 -13.90 10.28 14.09
N ARG A 295 -14.45 10.00 12.88
CA ARG A 295 -14.65 8.63 12.40
C ARG A 295 -13.32 7.86 12.29
N ILE A 296 -12.24 8.53 11.90
CA ILE A 296 -10.90 7.94 11.76
C ILE A 296 -10.28 7.72 13.14
N ARG A 297 -10.41 8.70 14.04
CA ARG A 297 -9.96 8.57 15.44
C ARG A 297 -10.67 7.43 16.15
N THR A 298 -11.99 7.33 15.97
CA THR A 298 -12.81 6.26 16.56
C THR A 298 -12.40 4.89 16.02
N ALA A 299 -12.16 4.79 14.71
CA ALA A 299 -11.70 3.54 14.09
C ALA A 299 -10.34 3.10 14.63
N LEU A 300 -9.35 4.01 14.64
CA LEU A 300 -7.99 3.73 15.15
C LEU A 300 -7.97 3.44 16.66
N GLY A 301 -8.74 4.18 17.45
CA GLY A 301 -8.59 4.20 18.90
C GLY A 301 -7.12 4.41 19.31
N TYR A 302 -6.60 3.52 20.15
CA TYR A 302 -5.20 3.55 20.61
C TYR A 302 -4.29 2.57 19.85
N GLN A 303 -4.76 2.01 18.74
CA GLN A 303 -3.98 1.08 17.92
C GLN A 303 -2.91 1.84 17.14
N ARG A 304 -1.76 1.18 16.91
CA ARG A 304 -0.71 1.71 16.04
C ARG A 304 -1.10 1.59 14.57
N GLY A 305 -1.66 0.46 14.17
CA GLY A 305 -2.06 0.20 12.80
C GLY A 305 -3.40 -0.55 12.77
N LEU A 306 -4.19 -0.25 11.76
CA LEU A 306 -5.51 -0.85 11.54
C LEU A 306 -5.71 -1.11 10.04
N THR A 307 -5.88 -2.38 9.67
CA THR A 307 -6.45 -2.75 8.38
C THR A 307 -7.97 -2.59 8.44
N THR A 308 -8.55 -1.85 7.53
CA THR A 308 -9.99 -1.53 7.49
C THR A 308 -10.48 -1.37 6.06
N ARG A 309 -11.73 -0.97 5.84
CA ARG A 309 -12.24 -0.54 4.53
C ARG A 309 -13.24 0.58 4.76
N ILE A 310 -12.76 1.83 4.71
CA ILE A 310 -13.59 3.02 4.94
C ILE A 310 -13.74 3.76 3.61
N PRO A 311 -14.95 3.90 3.05
CA PRO A 311 -15.13 4.58 1.78
C PRO A 311 -14.82 6.07 1.92
N VAL A 312 -14.20 6.62 0.88
CA VAL A 312 -13.91 8.06 0.74
C VAL A 312 -14.37 8.58 -0.61
N LEU A 313 -14.75 9.86 -0.66
CA LEU A 313 -15.16 10.54 -1.88
C LEU A 313 -14.05 11.48 -2.38
N PRO A 314 -13.97 11.76 -3.70
CA PRO A 314 -13.08 12.80 -4.21
C PRO A 314 -13.33 14.13 -3.50
N GLY A 315 -12.26 14.75 -3.00
CA GLY A 315 -12.29 16.03 -2.30
C GLY A 315 -12.77 15.98 -0.85
N GLU A 316 -13.13 14.80 -0.32
CA GLU A 316 -13.46 14.65 1.10
C GLU A 316 -12.28 15.07 1.98
N VAL A 317 -12.54 15.83 3.04
CA VAL A 317 -11.51 16.30 3.97
C VAL A 317 -11.11 15.16 4.92
N LEU A 318 -9.83 14.79 4.87
CA LEU A 318 -9.21 13.73 5.67
C LEU A 318 -8.38 14.26 6.85
N GLY A 319 -8.16 15.58 6.91
CA GLY A 319 -7.43 16.22 8.01
C GLY A 319 -7.17 17.69 7.74
N HIS A 320 -6.49 18.33 8.70
CA HIS A 320 -6.13 19.74 8.60
C HIS A 320 -4.74 20.00 9.17
N HIS A 321 -4.00 20.91 8.55
CA HIS A 321 -2.67 21.32 8.97
C HIS A 321 -2.67 22.82 9.35
N PRO A 322 -2.57 23.17 10.65
CA PRO A 322 -2.60 24.56 11.12
C PRO A 322 -1.22 25.22 11.18
N ASP A 323 -0.15 24.47 10.95
CA ASP A 323 1.23 24.80 11.35
C ASP A 323 2.21 24.77 10.17
N GLY A 324 1.73 24.55 8.95
CA GLY A 324 2.56 24.39 7.75
C GLY A 324 3.37 23.10 7.72
N HIS A 325 3.10 22.14 8.62
CA HIS A 325 3.80 20.86 8.60
C HIS A 325 3.46 20.07 7.34
N LYS A 326 4.44 19.38 6.76
CA LYS A 326 4.28 18.60 5.52
C LYS A 326 3.24 17.48 5.65
N VAL A 327 2.67 17.11 4.50
CA VAL A 327 2.02 15.82 4.22
C VAL A 327 2.89 15.07 3.22
N ASP A 328 3.11 13.77 3.45
CA ASP A 328 3.87 12.95 2.51
C ASP A 328 2.89 12.33 1.51
N VAL A 329 3.15 12.53 0.22
CA VAL A 329 2.25 12.11 -0.87
C VAL A 329 2.97 11.11 -1.77
N ALA A 330 2.44 9.89 -1.85
CA ALA A 330 2.98 8.83 -2.67
C ALA A 330 1.89 8.19 -3.54
N ILE A 331 2.23 7.87 -4.79
CA ILE A 331 1.37 7.14 -5.73
C ILE A 331 2.00 5.81 -6.04
N VAL A 332 1.28 4.72 -5.78
CA VAL A 332 1.68 3.34 -6.06
C VAL A 332 0.84 2.86 -7.24
N ASP A 333 1.48 2.64 -8.39
CA ASP A 333 0.82 2.20 -9.62
C ASP A 333 1.44 0.88 -10.11
N ILE A 334 0.75 -0.20 -9.78
CA ILE A 334 1.09 -1.57 -10.17
C ILE A 334 0.78 -1.80 -11.64
N ALA A 335 -0.25 -1.15 -12.20
CA ALA A 335 -0.66 -1.30 -13.59
C ALA A 335 0.45 -0.85 -14.57
N ARG A 336 1.33 0.05 -14.14
CA ARG A 336 2.52 0.49 -14.89
C ARG A 336 3.76 -0.38 -14.69
N GLY A 337 3.65 -1.49 -13.97
CA GLY A 337 4.76 -2.41 -13.70
C GLY A 337 5.79 -1.86 -12.71
N GLU A 338 6.90 -2.57 -12.54
CA GLU A 338 7.96 -2.16 -11.62
C GLU A 338 8.79 -0.99 -12.19
N VAL A 339 9.32 -0.12 -11.33
CA VAL A 339 10.38 0.83 -11.70
C VAL A 339 11.75 0.16 -11.71
N ASP A 340 12.56 0.55 -12.69
CA ASP A 340 13.96 0.18 -12.77
C ASP A 340 14.81 1.03 -11.82
N GLY A 341 15.96 0.51 -11.39
CA GLY A 341 16.92 1.26 -10.58
C GLY A 341 16.64 1.27 -9.07
N LEU A 342 15.65 0.53 -8.58
CA LEU A 342 15.54 0.17 -7.16
C LEU A 342 15.98 -1.29 -7.01
N TYR A 343 16.89 -1.57 -6.07
CA TYR A 343 17.40 -2.92 -5.87
C TYR A 343 16.96 -3.60 -4.57
N ASP A 344 16.59 -2.81 -3.56
CA ASP A 344 16.01 -3.28 -2.31
C ASP A 344 15.19 -2.14 -1.70
N GLY A 345 14.19 -2.49 -0.90
CA GLY A 345 13.23 -1.54 -0.36
C GLY A 345 11.93 -2.18 0.09
N GLU A 346 11.09 -1.37 0.72
CA GLU A 346 9.69 -1.76 0.95
C GLU A 346 9.02 -2.06 -0.39
N VAL A 347 8.28 -3.17 -0.45
CA VAL A 347 7.84 -3.76 -1.73
C VAL A 347 7.01 -2.80 -2.59
N PHE A 348 6.24 -1.90 -1.98
CA PHE A 348 5.46 -0.90 -2.72
C PHE A 348 6.33 0.14 -3.44
N LYS A 349 7.59 0.35 -3.03
CA LYS A 349 8.49 1.33 -3.67
C LYS A 349 8.84 0.98 -5.10
N PHE A 350 8.78 -0.30 -5.45
CA PHE A 350 8.94 -0.77 -6.83
C PHE A 350 7.80 -0.31 -7.75
N PHE A 351 6.72 0.24 -7.20
CA PHE A 351 5.58 0.73 -7.98
C PHE A 351 5.32 2.22 -7.78
N LEU A 352 6.21 2.93 -7.08
CA LEU A 352 6.05 4.36 -6.85
C LEU A 352 6.28 5.19 -8.11
N ARG A 353 5.56 6.30 -8.23
CA ARG A 353 5.58 7.21 -9.38
C ARG A 353 5.59 8.67 -8.94
N ASP A 354 6.00 9.56 -9.83
CA ASP A 354 5.80 11.00 -9.65
C ASP A 354 4.29 11.30 -9.60
N SER A 355 3.84 11.91 -8.50
CA SER A 355 2.41 12.20 -8.31
C SER A 355 1.89 13.21 -9.34
N PHE A 356 2.74 14.08 -9.89
CA PHE A 356 2.33 15.08 -10.88
C PHE A 356 1.85 14.46 -12.19
N GLU A 357 2.30 13.25 -12.52
CA GLU A 357 1.85 12.51 -13.70
C GLU A 357 0.35 12.18 -13.66
N TYR A 358 -0.27 12.20 -12.47
CA TYR A 358 -1.66 11.81 -12.25
C TYR A 358 -2.63 12.99 -12.13
N PHE A 359 -2.22 14.21 -12.46
CA PHE A 359 -3.13 15.35 -12.54
C PHE A 359 -3.28 15.82 -13.98
N ASP A 360 -4.49 16.19 -14.40
CA ASP A 360 -4.70 16.86 -15.69
C ASP A 360 -4.46 18.37 -15.59
N GLU A 361 -4.28 19.02 -16.75
CA GLU A 361 -4.21 20.47 -16.80
C GLU A 361 -5.57 21.13 -16.51
N PRO A 362 -5.62 22.31 -15.84
CA PRO A 362 -4.48 23.16 -15.43
C PRO A 362 -3.89 22.81 -14.05
N LEU A 363 -4.37 21.76 -13.39
CA LEU A 363 -3.98 21.44 -12.02
C LEU A 363 -2.53 20.95 -11.97
N ARG A 364 -2.10 20.12 -12.93
CA ARG A 364 -0.72 19.67 -13.05
C ARG A 364 0.27 20.83 -13.04
N SER A 365 0.15 21.77 -13.98
CA SER A 365 1.05 22.92 -14.06
C SER A 365 1.03 23.75 -12.77
N SER A 366 -0.14 23.92 -12.14
CA SER A 366 -0.28 24.67 -10.88
C SER A 366 0.46 23.99 -9.71
N LEU A 367 0.52 22.66 -9.69
CA LEU A 367 1.27 21.89 -8.68
C LEU A 367 2.78 21.87 -8.98
N GLU A 368 3.14 21.70 -10.25
CA GLU A 368 4.53 21.77 -10.71
C GLU A 368 5.20 23.13 -10.42
N GLU A 369 4.43 24.22 -10.43
CA GLU A 369 4.90 25.55 -10.02
C GLU A 369 5.23 25.65 -8.52
N MET A 370 4.64 24.78 -7.68
CA MET A 370 4.93 24.72 -6.25
C MET A 370 6.17 23.88 -5.93
N SER A 371 6.66 23.07 -6.87
CA SER A 371 7.88 22.30 -6.67
C SER A 371 9.11 23.19 -6.52
N LEU A 372 9.98 22.82 -5.58
CA LEU A 372 11.28 23.46 -5.43
C LEU A 372 12.27 23.10 -6.55
N GLN A 373 12.05 21.99 -7.26
CA GLN A 373 12.88 21.64 -8.41
C GLN A 373 12.38 22.37 -9.67
N ALA A 374 13.26 23.19 -10.24
CA ALA A 374 12.94 23.99 -11.42
C ALA A 374 13.00 23.20 -12.74
N LEU A 375 13.79 22.11 -12.78
CA LEU A 375 14.02 21.30 -13.97
C LEU A 375 13.07 20.11 -14.05
N ALA A 376 12.60 19.78 -15.25
CA ALA A 376 11.78 18.60 -15.45
C ALA A 376 12.58 17.28 -15.23
N PRO A 377 11.94 16.21 -14.71
CA PRO A 377 10.59 16.19 -14.15
C PRO A 377 10.52 16.98 -12.84
N ARG A 378 9.55 17.88 -12.73
CA ARG A 378 9.45 18.79 -11.57
C ARG A 378 9.06 18.06 -10.29
N GLY A 379 8.43 16.90 -10.39
CA GLY A 379 8.16 16.07 -9.23
C GLY A 379 9.34 15.25 -8.74
N GLY A 380 10.47 15.27 -9.47
CA GLY A 380 11.74 14.65 -9.09
C GLY A 380 11.86 13.17 -9.43
N THR A 381 12.91 12.55 -8.90
CA THR A 381 13.14 11.11 -8.96
C THR A 381 13.81 10.65 -7.67
N PHE A 382 13.53 9.42 -7.25
CA PHE A 382 14.26 8.74 -6.17
C PHE A 382 15.18 7.64 -6.70
N LEU A 383 15.19 7.43 -8.02
CA LEU A 383 15.93 6.37 -8.72
C LEU A 383 17.32 6.88 -9.10
N TYR A 384 18.18 7.12 -8.11
CA TYR A 384 19.53 7.66 -8.34
C TYR A 384 20.58 6.62 -8.69
N ASN A 385 20.25 5.33 -8.59
CA ASN A 385 21.19 4.26 -8.88
C ASN A 385 21.60 4.28 -10.35
N VAL A 386 22.91 4.32 -10.60
CA VAL A 386 23.50 4.19 -11.92
C VAL A 386 24.45 2.99 -11.90
N ASP A 387 24.06 1.92 -12.58
CA ASP A 387 24.81 0.65 -12.66
C ASP A 387 26.28 0.88 -13.01
N GLY A 388 27.19 0.18 -12.31
CA GLY A 388 28.64 0.25 -12.54
C GLY A 388 29.31 1.55 -12.08
N THR A 389 28.58 2.45 -11.41
CA THR A 389 29.13 3.72 -10.90
C THR A 389 28.93 3.88 -9.40
N ALA A 390 29.55 4.89 -8.79
CA ALA A 390 29.38 5.21 -7.38
C ALA A 390 28.00 5.82 -7.05
N GLN A 391 27.23 6.33 -8.03
CA GLN A 391 26.00 7.07 -7.75
C GLN A 391 24.83 6.16 -7.31
N GLY A 392 24.24 6.45 -6.15
CA GLY A 392 23.04 5.79 -5.66
C GLY A 392 23.08 5.40 -4.18
N SER A 393 22.23 4.45 -3.82
CA SER A 393 22.11 3.91 -2.45
C SER A 393 23.00 2.68 -2.25
N TRP A 394 23.58 2.59 -1.05
CA TRP A 394 24.59 1.63 -0.66
C TRP A 394 24.34 1.14 0.76
N PHE A 395 24.61 -0.14 1.01
CA PHE A 395 24.37 -0.78 2.30
C PHE A 395 25.65 -1.41 2.81
N GLN A 396 26.02 -1.16 4.06
CA GLN A 396 27.28 -1.63 4.62
C GLN A 396 27.33 -3.16 4.58
N GLU A 397 28.45 -3.73 4.12
CA GLU A 397 28.64 -5.17 4.08
C GLU A 397 28.51 -5.78 5.49
N GLY A 398 27.90 -6.96 5.57
CA GLY A 398 27.64 -7.63 6.85
C GLY A 398 26.46 -7.05 7.64
N THR A 399 25.67 -6.16 7.03
CA THR A 399 24.38 -5.70 7.57
C THR A 399 23.19 -6.38 6.87
N ASN A 400 21.96 -6.11 7.31
CA ASN A 400 20.74 -6.68 6.73
C ASN A 400 20.17 -5.82 5.59
N GLY A 401 21.03 -5.14 4.83
CA GLY A 401 20.61 -4.37 3.67
C GLY A 401 19.64 -3.23 3.99
N TYR A 402 18.59 -3.07 3.18
CA TYR A 402 17.59 -2.01 3.39
C TYR A 402 16.84 -2.17 4.71
N ALA A 403 16.63 -3.39 5.19
CA ALA A 403 15.99 -3.65 6.47
C ALA A 403 16.81 -3.14 7.68
N GLY A 404 18.09 -2.79 7.48
CA GLY A 404 18.91 -2.15 8.49
C GLY A 404 19.67 -3.13 9.37
N ASN A 405 20.79 -2.70 9.93
CA ASN A 405 21.60 -3.57 10.77
C ASN A 405 20.92 -3.87 12.14
N PRO A 406 20.46 -5.11 12.41
CA PRO A 406 19.81 -5.44 13.68
C PRO A 406 20.79 -5.40 14.87
N ASP A 407 22.10 -5.52 14.60
CA ASP A 407 23.18 -5.46 15.59
C ASP A 407 23.76 -4.03 15.73
N SER A 408 23.16 -3.05 15.05
CA SER A 408 23.54 -1.65 15.16
C SER A 408 23.36 -1.13 16.58
N ARG A 409 24.33 -0.34 17.06
CA ARG A 409 24.17 0.45 18.30
C ARG A 409 23.23 1.63 18.12
N ILE A 410 22.93 1.99 16.88
CA ILE A 410 21.98 3.05 16.51
C ILE A 410 20.61 2.37 16.41
N SER A 411 19.64 2.85 17.18
CA SER A 411 18.27 2.32 17.28
C SER A 411 17.42 2.54 16.02
N SER A 412 18.02 3.03 14.95
CA SER A 412 17.35 3.41 13.70
C SER A 412 17.62 2.36 12.60
N TYR A 413 16.59 2.04 11.82
CA TYR A 413 16.68 1.06 10.71
C TYR A 413 17.73 1.46 9.66
N PHE A 414 18.08 2.74 9.56
CA PHE A 414 19.05 3.22 8.59
C PHE A 414 20.52 3.06 9.04
N GLY A 415 20.78 2.39 10.16
CA GLY A 415 22.14 2.02 10.56
C GLY A 415 22.80 1.12 9.50
N GLY A 416 23.84 1.64 8.84
CA GLY A 416 24.53 1.00 7.72
C GLY A 416 24.06 1.44 6.33
N HIS A 417 23.14 2.39 6.23
CA HIS A 417 22.72 2.97 4.94
C HIS A 417 23.62 4.16 4.57
N MET A 418 23.92 4.28 3.27
CA MET A 418 24.63 5.42 2.70
C MET A 418 24.06 5.72 1.30
N SER A 419 24.07 6.98 0.91
CA SER A 419 23.76 7.38 -0.47
C SER A 419 24.76 8.42 -0.98
N LEU A 420 25.17 8.25 -2.23
CA LEU A 420 26.00 9.18 -3.00
C LEU A 420 25.16 9.67 -4.17
N VAL A 421 24.55 10.86 -4.04
CA VAL A 421 23.51 11.32 -4.97
C VAL A 421 23.71 12.78 -5.37
N SER A 422 23.00 13.19 -6.41
CA SER A 422 22.81 14.61 -6.69
C SER A 422 21.70 15.14 -5.76
N ASP A 423 21.73 16.43 -5.42
CA ASP A 423 20.66 17.06 -4.66
C ASP A 423 19.36 17.07 -5.47
N ASN A 424 18.24 16.80 -4.80
CA ASN A 424 16.92 16.68 -5.43
C ASN A 424 16.28 18.03 -5.79
N ILE A 425 16.79 19.15 -5.29
CA ILE A 425 16.31 20.49 -5.66
C ILE A 425 17.26 21.10 -6.70
N ASP A 426 18.57 21.00 -6.47
CA ASP A 426 19.63 21.49 -7.35
C ASP A 426 20.61 20.37 -7.73
N SER A 427 20.26 19.63 -8.79
CA SER A 427 21.07 18.51 -9.30
C SER A 427 22.53 18.84 -9.64
N SER A 428 22.92 20.12 -9.71
CA SER A 428 24.33 20.48 -9.87
C SER A 428 25.16 20.14 -8.62
N GLN A 429 24.53 20.17 -7.44
CA GLN A 429 25.16 19.87 -6.16
C GLN A 429 25.15 18.36 -5.87
N LEU A 430 26.21 17.90 -5.21
CA LEU A 430 26.33 16.52 -4.73
C LEU A 430 26.04 16.44 -3.23
N ARG A 431 25.45 15.31 -2.82
CA ARG A 431 25.12 14.99 -1.43
C ARG A 431 25.65 13.61 -1.06
N VAL A 432 26.18 13.53 0.16
CA VAL A 432 26.53 12.26 0.80
C VAL A 432 25.66 12.13 2.03
N ALA A 433 24.73 11.19 2.01
CA ALA A 433 23.88 10.88 3.16
C ALA A 433 24.35 9.57 3.80
N ILE A 434 24.43 9.51 5.12
CA ILE A 434 24.89 8.31 5.82
C ILE A 434 24.24 8.17 7.19
N GLY A 435 23.81 6.95 7.52
CA GLY A 435 22.99 6.66 8.70
C GLY A 435 23.63 7.00 10.05
N ASP A 436 24.95 6.94 10.17
CA ASP A 436 25.68 7.20 11.44
C ASP A 436 26.54 8.47 11.41
N GLY A 437 26.47 9.24 10.31
CA GLY A 437 27.31 10.41 10.10
C GLY A 437 28.82 10.14 10.07
N PHE A 438 29.28 8.89 9.90
CA PHE A 438 30.66 8.42 10.09
C PHE A 438 31.21 8.50 11.53
N GLU A 439 30.47 9.08 12.47
CA GLU A 439 30.91 9.30 13.86
C GLU A 439 30.07 8.50 14.88
N GLY A 440 29.12 7.68 14.42
CA GLY A 440 28.23 6.91 15.29
C GLY A 440 27.04 7.71 15.83
N HIS A 441 26.57 8.73 15.11
CA HIS A 441 25.39 9.52 15.47
C HIS A 441 24.11 8.66 15.45
N GLU A 442 23.14 8.99 16.31
CA GLU A 442 21.85 8.29 16.36
C GLU A 442 20.91 8.64 15.19
N THR A 443 21.21 9.72 14.49
CA THR A 443 20.48 10.21 13.31
C THR A 443 21.39 10.28 12.10
N ALA A 444 20.81 10.08 10.92
CA ALA A 444 21.56 10.19 9.69
C ALA A 444 22.09 11.61 9.50
N ARG A 445 23.23 11.73 8.80
CA ARG A 445 23.80 13.03 8.41
C ARG A 445 23.81 13.14 6.89
N VAL A 446 23.55 14.35 6.43
CA VAL A 446 23.68 14.74 5.02
C VAL A 446 24.83 15.74 4.93
N TRP A 447 25.79 15.45 4.08
CA TRP A 447 26.95 16.27 3.82
C TRP A 447 26.87 16.87 2.43
N GLY A 448 27.33 18.10 2.32
CA GLY A 448 27.59 18.75 1.05
C GLY A 448 28.95 18.31 0.53
N VAL A 449 29.12 18.39 -0.78
CA VAL A 449 30.40 18.08 -1.42
C VAL A 449 30.84 19.27 -2.26
N THR A 450 32.14 19.58 -2.22
CA THR A 450 32.76 20.53 -3.14
C THR A 450 34.04 19.98 -3.74
N GLY A 451 34.38 20.45 -4.94
CA GLY A 451 35.46 19.90 -5.75
C GLY A 451 34.95 18.80 -6.68
N ASP A 452 33.81 19.05 -7.32
CA ASP A 452 32.89 18.07 -7.93
C ASP A 452 33.38 17.16 -9.07
N PRO A 453 34.58 17.28 -9.67
CA PRO A 453 35.09 16.23 -10.55
C PRO A 453 35.91 15.16 -9.81
N PRO A 454 35.69 13.86 -10.09
CA PRO A 454 34.61 13.30 -10.92
C PRO A 454 33.25 13.28 -10.18
N ARG A 455 32.14 13.40 -10.91
CA ARG A 455 30.81 13.16 -10.34
C ARG A 455 30.61 11.68 -10.01
N PHE A 456 29.73 11.35 -9.07
CA PHE A 456 29.52 9.96 -8.62
C PHE A 456 29.09 9.01 -9.75
N ASP A 457 28.32 9.50 -10.73
CA ASP A 457 27.89 8.77 -11.94
C ASP A 457 29.02 8.55 -12.96
N THR A 458 30.22 9.05 -12.68
CA THR A 458 31.41 8.86 -13.52
C THR A 458 32.53 8.11 -12.81
N VAL A 459 32.37 7.83 -11.50
CA VAL A 459 33.33 7.02 -10.73
C VAL A 459 33.00 5.56 -10.95
N THR A 460 33.95 4.83 -11.54
CA THR A 460 33.84 3.40 -11.87
C THR A 460 35.01 2.64 -11.22
N PRO A 461 35.04 1.29 -11.26
CA PRO A 461 36.20 0.54 -10.78
C PRO A 461 37.52 0.97 -11.45
N ALA A 462 37.48 1.38 -12.72
CA ALA A 462 38.66 1.85 -13.45
C ALA A 462 39.18 3.22 -12.98
N THR A 463 38.38 4.00 -12.26
CA THR A 463 38.76 5.32 -11.75
C THR A 463 39.79 5.21 -10.61
N GLY A 464 39.75 4.13 -9.82
CA GLY A 464 40.53 3.99 -8.60
C GLY A 464 40.05 4.90 -7.46
N PRO A 465 40.87 5.14 -6.43
CA PRO A 465 40.48 5.97 -5.29
C PRO A 465 40.24 7.44 -5.65
N VAL A 466 39.13 8.00 -5.16
CA VAL A 466 38.71 9.39 -5.38
C VAL A 466 38.42 10.07 -4.04
N SER A 467 38.90 11.30 -3.88
CA SER A 467 38.66 12.10 -2.67
C SER A 467 37.68 13.24 -2.93
N TYR A 468 36.78 13.48 -1.99
CA TYR A 468 35.81 14.57 -1.98
C TYR A 468 35.95 15.39 -0.70
N GLU A 469 35.83 16.71 -0.78
CA GLU A 469 35.71 17.55 0.42
C GLU A 469 34.28 17.44 0.96
N LEU A 470 34.13 17.02 2.21
CA LEU A 470 32.85 17.05 2.91
C LEU A 470 32.63 18.42 3.55
N ARG A 471 31.45 18.97 3.32
CA ARG A 471 30.99 20.25 3.86
C ARG A 471 29.75 20.06 4.71
N GLU A 472 29.57 20.98 5.65
CA GLU A 472 28.30 21.10 6.36
C GLU A 472 27.22 21.58 5.40
N VAL A 473 25.98 21.20 5.69
CA VAL A 473 24.81 21.63 4.93
C VAL A 473 23.98 22.51 5.84
N LEU A 474 23.71 23.75 5.43
CA LEU A 474 22.88 24.71 6.16
C LEU A 474 21.91 25.40 5.19
N PRO A 475 20.83 26.04 5.70
CA PRO A 475 20.03 26.98 4.93
C PRO A 475 20.90 27.95 4.10
N CYS A 476 20.61 28.06 2.80
CA CYS A 476 21.39 28.89 1.89
C CYS A 476 21.39 30.38 2.25
N ASP A 477 20.38 30.85 2.99
CA ASP A 477 20.30 32.23 3.48
C ASP A 477 21.20 32.51 4.69
N GLY A 478 21.91 31.48 5.19
CA GLY A 478 22.82 31.56 6.32
C GLY A 478 22.13 31.48 7.69
N SER A 479 20.82 31.24 7.74
CA SER A 479 20.11 30.97 8.99
C SER A 479 20.53 29.63 9.60
N SER A 480 20.36 29.50 10.92
CA SER A 480 20.45 28.20 11.58
C SER A 480 19.20 27.37 11.28
N PHE A 481 19.27 26.04 11.42
CA PHE A 481 18.09 25.19 11.28
C PHE A 481 16.97 25.50 12.28
N ASP A 482 17.32 26.06 13.44
CA ASP A 482 16.36 26.45 14.48
C ASP A 482 15.65 27.77 14.14
N ASP A 483 16.30 28.65 13.38
CA ASP A 483 15.76 29.96 12.98
C ASP A 483 15.08 29.92 11.60
N ALA A 484 15.45 28.97 10.74
CA ALA A 484 14.94 28.86 9.39
C ALA A 484 13.46 28.46 9.35
N ILE A 485 12.67 29.16 8.53
CA ILE A 485 11.24 28.92 8.36
C ILE A 485 10.86 28.71 6.90
N GLY A 486 9.79 27.95 6.66
CA GLY A 486 9.28 27.66 5.32
C GLY A 486 10.38 27.15 4.37
N ARG A 487 10.41 27.70 3.15
CA ARG A 487 11.37 27.32 2.08
C ARG A 487 12.84 27.43 2.50
N ALA A 488 13.19 28.41 3.35
CA ALA A 488 14.58 28.62 3.77
C ALA A 488 15.15 27.40 4.50
N LYS A 489 14.30 26.65 5.22
CA LYS A 489 14.69 25.47 5.99
C LYS A 489 15.15 24.29 5.11
N VAL A 490 14.75 24.26 3.84
CA VAL A 490 14.95 23.11 2.95
C VAL A 490 15.77 23.45 1.70
N ILE A 491 15.98 24.73 1.41
CA ILE A 491 16.93 25.16 0.38
C ILE A 491 18.32 25.20 1.02
N LEU A 492 19.07 24.13 0.80
CA LEU A 492 20.32 23.88 1.51
C LEU A 492 21.56 24.09 0.64
N CYS A 493 22.59 24.68 1.23
CA CYS A 493 23.87 24.96 0.59
C CYS A 493 25.02 24.36 1.40
N SER A 494 26.13 24.13 0.72
CA SER A 494 27.34 23.57 1.32
C SER A 494 28.19 24.68 1.95
N PHE A 495 28.40 24.62 3.26
CA PHE A 495 29.14 25.60 4.06
C PHE A 495 30.24 24.94 4.90
N GLY A 496 31.29 25.69 5.19
CA GLY A 496 32.37 25.22 6.07
C GLY A 496 33.10 23.98 5.52
N THR A 497 34.23 23.64 6.09
CA THR A 497 34.92 22.39 5.74
C THR A 497 34.80 21.44 6.91
N ARG A 498 34.42 20.18 6.66
CA ARG A 498 34.23 19.16 7.71
C ARG A 498 35.23 18.02 7.62
N GLY A 499 35.70 17.70 6.42
CA GLY A 499 36.73 16.70 6.24
C GLY A 499 36.88 16.24 4.80
N THR A 500 37.43 15.05 4.64
CA THR A 500 37.61 14.41 3.33
C THR A 500 36.96 13.04 3.32
N LEU A 501 36.15 12.77 2.32
CA LEU A 501 35.64 11.44 2.01
C LEU A 501 36.54 10.80 0.95
N LEU A 502 37.06 9.61 1.22
CA LEU A 502 37.76 8.78 0.24
C LEU A 502 36.85 7.62 -0.14
N ILE A 503 36.61 7.46 -1.45
CA ILE A 503 35.85 6.35 -2.00
C ILE A 503 36.66 5.61 -3.06
N GLU A 504 36.39 4.32 -3.23
CA GLU A 504 36.93 3.51 -4.32
C GLU A 504 35.93 2.41 -4.66
N MET A 505 35.48 2.39 -5.91
CA MET A 505 34.71 1.26 -6.45
C MET A 505 35.66 0.06 -6.56
N LEU A 506 35.36 -1.04 -5.85
CA LEU A 506 36.15 -2.27 -5.91
C LEU A 506 35.72 -3.13 -7.10
N ASP A 507 34.41 -3.13 -7.38
CA ASP A 507 33.74 -3.71 -8.54
C ASP A 507 32.41 -2.95 -8.79
N ASP A 508 31.57 -3.42 -9.71
CA ASP A 508 30.33 -2.74 -10.10
C ASP A 508 29.27 -2.68 -8.98
N GLN A 509 29.41 -3.47 -7.92
CA GLN A 509 28.44 -3.64 -6.84
C GLN A 509 29.02 -3.43 -5.44
N SER A 510 30.32 -3.13 -5.31
CA SER A 510 30.95 -2.88 -4.02
C SER A 510 31.86 -1.65 -4.03
N ILE A 511 31.78 -0.87 -2.95
CA ILE A 511 32.53 0.37 -2.77
C ILE A 511 33.19 0.38 -1.39
N ARG A 512 34.45 0.79 -1.35
CA ARG A 512 35.19 1.04 -0.11
C ARG A 512 35.16 2.53 0.21
N VAL A 513 34.86 2.87 1.47
CA VAL A 513 34.62 4.23 1.91
C VAL A 513 35.30 4.50 3.26
N GLU A 514 35.94 5.66 3.37
CA GLU A 514 36.47 6.17 4.64
C GLU A 514 36.35 7.70 4.70
N ALA A 515 35.93 8.23 5.85
CA ALA A 515 35.84 9.67 6.08
C ALA A 515 36.88 10.12 7.12
N PHE A 516 37.64 11.14 6.78
CA PHE A 516 38.64 11.79 7.63
C PHE A 516 38.05 13.12 8.13
N LEU A 517 37.34 13.06 9.26
CA LEU A 517 36.62 14.21 9.84
C LEU A 517 37.45 14.98 10.87
N GLY A 518 37.07 16.25 11.11
CA GLY A 518 37.61 17.04 12.22
C GLY A 518 38.83 17.90 11.91
N GLY A 519 39.04 18.31 10.66
CA GLY A 519 40.18 19.14 10.26
C GLY A 519 40.09 19.73 8.85
N SER A 520 41.17 20.36 8.39
CA SER A 520 41.32 20.78 7.00
C SER A 520 41.34 19.56 6.06
N PRO A 521 40.99 19.71 4.77
CA PRO A 521 40.96 18.59 3.84
C PRO A 521 42.32 17.90 3.77
N VAL A 522 42.32 16.58 3.83
CA VAL A 522 43.53 15.77 3.70
C VAL A 522 43.83 15.60 2.21
N SER A 523 45.05 15.95 1.79
CA SER A 523 45.49 15.75 0.40
C SER A 523 46.06 14.34 0.25
N GLY A 524 45.55 13.58 -0.72
CA GLY A 524 45.98 12.21 -1.02
C GLY A 524 45.84 11.24 0.16
N PRO A 525 44.68 11.17 0.84
CA PRO A 525 44.49 10.19 1.90
C PRO A 525 44.59 8.77 1.33
N ALA A 526 45.01 7.83 2.18
CA ALA A 526 45.01 6.41 1.87
C ALA A 526 44.08 5.70 2.85
N PHE A 527 43.42 4.64 2.38
CA PHE A 527 42.57 3.82 3.24
C PHE A 527 43.36 3.23 4.40
N THR A 528 42.73 3.20 5.57
CA THR A 528 43.22 2.56 6.79
C THR A 528 42.38 1.32 7.11
N GLU A 529 42.65 0.70 8.27
CA GLU A 529 41.81 -0.39 8.79
C GLU A 529 40.39 0.05 9.18
N ASN A 530 40.11 1.36 9.23
CA ASN A 530 38.78 1.90 9.54
C ASN A 530 37.88 2.01 8.29
N ALA A 531 38.40 1.72 7.10
CA ALA A 531 37.62 1.75 5.88
C ALA A 531 36.46 0.75 5.95
N ARG A 532 35.27 1.19 5.54
CA ARG A 532 34.06 0.38 5.50
C ARG A 532 33.77 -0.02 4.06
N VAL A 533 33.27 -1.24 3.87
CA VAL A 533 32.79 -1.71 2.56
C VAL A 533 31.27 -1.60 2.55
N TYR A 534 30.74 -1.05 1.47
CA TYR A 534 29.31 -1.03 1.19
C TYR A 534 29.05 -1.76 -0.12
N VAL A 535 27.88 -2.38 -0.21
CA VAL A 535 27.41 -3.12 -1.36
C VAL A 535 26.10 -2.53 -1.88
N ARG A 536 25.90 -2.63 -3.18
CA ARG A 536 24.56 -2.62 -3.76
C ARG A 536 23.99 -4.00 -3.50
N LEU A 537 22.83 -4.04 -2.88
CA LEU A 537 22.03 -5.25 -2.90
C LEU A 537 21.56 -5.36 -4.33
N GLY A 538 21.93 -6.40 -5.08
CA GLY A 538 21.34 -6.63 -6.39
C GLY A 538 19.96 -7.25 -6.20
N ARG A 539 19.07 -7.16 -7.20
CA ARG A 539 18.11 -8.26 -7.37
C ARG A 539 18.95 -9.54 -7.46
N PRO A 540 18.71 -10.57 -6.65
CA PRO A 540 19.52 -11.76 -6.69
C PRO A 540 19.53 -12.29 -8.13
N ALA A 541 20.73 -12.52 -8.67
CA ALA A 541 20.94 -12.98 -10.04
C ALA A 541 20.24 -14.33 -10.37
N SER A 542 19.56 -14.94 -9.40
CA SER A 542 18.69 -16.09 -9.57
C SER A 542 17.35 -15.79 -10.27
N GLU A 543 16.96 -14.53 -10.45
CA GLU A 543 15.67 -14.15 -11.08
C GLU A 543 15.78 -13.67 -12.54
N ILE A 544 16.98 -13.72 -13.15
CA ILE A 544 17.18 -13.43 -14.59
C ILE A 544 17.46 -14.72 -15.39
N ARG A 545 16.64 -15.77 -15.22
CA ARG A 545 16.65 -16.92 -16.13
C ARG A 545 15.26 -17.38 -16.52
#